data_AF-A0A2S8BSV0-F1
#
_entry.id   AF-A0A2S8BSV0-F1
#
_cell.length_a   1.000
_cell.length_b   1.000
_cell.length_c   1.000
_cell.angle_alpha   90.00
_cell.angle_beta   90.00
_cell.angle_gamma   90.00
#
_symmetry.space_group_name_H-M   'P 1'
#
loop_
_entity.id
_entity.type
_entity.pdbx_description
1 polymer ?
#
loop_
_entity_poly.entity_id
_entity_poly.type
_entity_poly.pdbx_seq_one_letter_code
_entity_poly.pdbx_strand_id
1 'polypeptide(L)'
;MSELLSMDAPRTRIAATMCWLDIHYDLGDGHPLLGRRMPDLDVVTPDGPVRVFTLLHPARPVLLNLGPPLDVSGWAERLRVIEAHYTGVWELPVLGRVAAPAAVLIRPDGHVAWVGDGTDAGLRDALTRWVGSPAA
;
A
#
# COMPACT_ATOMS: atom_id res chain seq x y z
N MET A 1 14.49 -13.81 -27.44
CA MET A 1 14.72 -13.05 -26.20
C MET A 1 15.06 -11.58 -26.48
N SER A 2 16.08 -11.27 -27.28
CA SER A 2 16.45 -9.88 -27.63
C SER A 2 15.29 -9.06 -28.23
N GLU A 3 14.44 -9.67 -29.05
CA GLU A 3 13.26 -9.03 -29.65
C GLU A 3 12.17 -8.70 -28.61
N LEU A 4 11.95 -9.55 -27.60
CA LEU A 4 10.99 -9.25 -26.54
C LEU A 4 11.48 -8.10 -25.65
N LEU A 5 12.79 -8.03 -25.40
CA LEU A 5 13.38 -6.98 -24.58
C LEU A 5 13.43 -5.61 -25.29
N SER A 6 13.26 -5.55 -26.61
CA SER A 6 13.14 -4.26 -27.31
C SER A 6 11.75 -3.63 -27.16
N MET A 7 10.73 -4.41 -26.84
CA MET A 7 9.36 -3.96 -26.61
C MET A 7 9.15 -3.51 -25.15
N ASP A 8 8.34 -2.46 -24.94
CA ASP A 8 8.12 -1.89 -23.60
C ASP A 8 7.44 -2.85 -22.63
N ALA A 9 6.25 -3.35 -22.97
CA ALA A 9 5.47 -4.19 -22.04
C ALA A 9 6.16 -5.52 -21.66
N PRO A 10 6.72 -6.31 -22.61
CA PRO A 10 7.45 -7.53 -22.27
C PRO A 10 8.73 -7.24 -21.46
N ARG A 11 9.48 -6.18 -21.79
CA ARG A 11 10.66 -5.77 -21.00
C ARG A 11 10.28 -5.44 -19.56
N THR A 12 9.22 -4.67 -19.34
CA THR A 12 8.73 -4.34 -17.99
C THR A 12 8.28 -5.59 -17.23
N ARG A 13 7.56 -6.51 -17.87
CA ARG A 13 7.12 -7.77 -17.26
C ARG A 13 8.33 -8.60 -16.81
N ILE A 14 9.32 -8.80 -17.68
CA ILE A 14 10.51 -9.60 -17.39
C ILE A 14 11.32 -8.96 -16.26
N ALA A 15 11.55 -7.64 -16.32
CA ALA A 15 12.27 -6.92 -15.27
C ALA A 15 11.56 -7.03 -13.92
N ALA A 16 10.23 -6.88 -13.90
CA ALA A 16 9.45 -7.01 -12.67
C ALA A 16 9.56 -8.43 -12.08
N THR A 17 9.51 -9.48 -12.89
CA THR A 17 9.71 -10.86 -12.44
C THR A 17 11.11 -11.11 -11.90
N MET A 18 12.15 -10.62 -12.58
CA MET A 18 13.55 -10.78 -12.11
C MET A 18 13.82 -10.04 -10.79
N CYS A 19 13.17 -8.90 -10.60
CA CYS A 19 13.31 -8.07 -9.39
C CYS A 19 12.21 -8.34 -8.35
N TRP A 20 11.37 -9.37 -8.55
CA TRP A 20 10.28 -9.74 -7.65
C TRP A 20 9.26 -8.62 -7.38
N LEU A 21 9.15 -7.64 -8.27
CA LEU A 21 8.21 -6.52 -8.17
C LEU A 21 6.80 -6.92 -8.60
N ASP A 22 6.63 -8.07 -9.23
CA ASP A 22 5.33 -8.62 -9.62
C ASP A 22 4.70 -9.56 -8.58
N ILE A 23 5.33 -9.75 -7.42
CA ILE A 23 4.76 -10.51 -6.30
C ILE A 23 3.40 -9.92 -5.91
N HIS A 24 2.42 -10.80 -5.79
CA HIS A 24 1.05 -10.48 -5.40
C HIS A 24 0.49 -11.59 -4.52
N TYR A 25 0.14 -11.26 -3.28
CA TYR A 25 -0.61 -12.16 -2.42
C TYR A 25 -2.09 -12.11 -2.77
N ASP A 26 -2.70 -13.27 -2.98
CA ASP A 26 -4.15 -13.35 -3.17
C ASP A 26 -4.87 -13.10 -1.84
N LEU A 27 -5.45 -11.90 -1.72
CA LEU A 27 -6.23 -11.46 -0.57
C LEU A 27 -7.70 -11.23 -0.93
N GLY A 28 -8.15 -11.72 -2.09
CA GLY A 28 -9.48 -11.50 -2.64
C GLY A 28 -9.56 -10.32 -3.62
N ASP A 29 -10.79 -9.99 -4.00
CA ASP A 29 -11.09 -8.95 -4.97
C ASP A 29 -10.99 -7.54 -4.36
N GLY A 30 -10.82 -6.54 -5.23
CA GLY A 30 -10.85 -5.13 -4.84
C GLY A 30 -9.85 -4.29 -5.60
N HIS A 31 -9.27 -3.30 -4.92
CA HIS A 31 -8.33 -2.37 -5.53
C HIS A 31 -7.06 -3.10 -6.04
N PRO A 32 -6.52 -2.78 -7.23
CA PRO A 32 -5.37 -3.50 -7.82
C PRO A 32 -4.09 -3.53 -6.97
N LEU A 33 -3.95 -2.60 -6.02
CA LEU A 33 -2.84 -2.52 -5.07
C LEU A 33 -2.93 -3.56 -3.95
N LEU A 34 -4.12 -4.09 -3.65
CA LEU A 34 -4.33 -5.08 -2.60
C LEU A 34 -3.39 -6.28 -2.82
N GLY A 35 -2.73 -6.74 -1.76
CA GLY A 35 -1.81 -7.87 -1.80
C GLY A 35 -0.46 -7.60 -2.47
N ARG A 36 -0.24 -6.42 -3.06
CA ARG A 36 1.02 -6.03 -3.73
C ARG A 36 1.89 -5.16 -2.84
N ARG A 37 3.15 -5.01 -3.25
CA ARG A 37 4.08 -4.07 -2.61
C ARG A 37 3.58 -2.63 -2.76
N MET A 38 3.61 -1.88 -1.66
CA MET A 38 3.34 -0.45 -1.65
C MET A 38 4.39 0.29 -2.52
N PRO A 39 3.99 1.21 -3.43
CA PRO A 39 4.94 2.08 -4.14
C PRO A 39 5.62 3.06 -3.19
N ASP A 40 6.86 3.45 -3.51
CA ASP A 40 7.62 4.42 -2.73
C ASP A 40 7.23 5.85 -3.13
N LEU A 41 6.16 6.36 -2.52
CA LEU A 41 5.60 7.66 -2.84
C LEU A 41 6.21 8.75 -1.95
N ASP A 42 6.37 9.94 -2.50
CA ASP A 42 6.67 11.16 -1.73
C ASP A 42 5.32 11.80 -1.35
N VAL A 43 4.85 11.53 -0.14
CA VAL A 43 3.57 12.03 0.39
C VAL A 43 3.80 13.25 1.28
N VAL A 44 2.78 14.09 1.46
CA VAL A 44 2.86 15.29 2.31
C VAL A 44 2.04 15.09 3.57
N THR A 45 2.70 15.03 4.73
CA THR A 45 2.04 14.98 6.04
C THR A 45 1.93 16.40 6.62
N PRO A 46 1.20 16.60 7.74
CA PRO A 46 1.19 17.88 8.45
C PRO A 46 2.57 18.38 8.89
N ASP A 47 3.52 17.45 9.13
CA ASP A 47 4.89 17.77 9.55
C ASP A 47 5.86 18.00 8.37
N GLY A 48 5.40 17.79 7.13
CA GLY A 48 6.16 17.99 5.90
C GLY A 48 6.18 16.79 4.95
N PRO A 49 6.97 16.86 3.87
CA PRO A 49 7.09 15.77 2.91
C PRO A 49 7.84 14.57 3.52
N VAL A 50 7.34 13.37 3.27
CA VAL A 50 7.94 12.11 3.71
C VAL A 50 7.85 11.05 2.62
N ARG A 51 8.87 10.21 2.54
CA ARG A 51 8.91 9.07 1.63
C ARG A 51 8.33 7.83 2.29
N VAL A 52 7.37 7.16 1.63
CA VAL A 52 6.63 6.03 2.23
C VAL A 52 7.54 4.95 2.78
N PHE A 53 8.63 4.56 2.09
CA PHE A 53 9.52 3.51 2.60
C PHE A 53 10.19 3.87 3.93
N THR A 54 10.41 5.16 4.21
CA THR A 54 10.98 5.58 5.50
C THR A 54 10.03 5.33 6.67
N LEU A 55 8.72 5.34 6.41
CA LEU A 55 7.68 5.01 7.40
C LEU A 55 7.72 3.52 7.79
N LEU A 56 8.26 2.66 6.92
CA LEU A 56 8.32 1.21 7.10
C LEU A 56 9.62 0.74 7.79
N HIS A 57 10.63 1.59 7.93
CA HIS A 57 11.91 1.24 8.60
C HIS A 57 11.75 0.64 10.01
N PRO A 58 10.79 1.08 10.86
CA PRO A 58 10.58 0.47 12.17
C PRO A 58 9.97 -0.94 12.14
N ALA A 59 9.67 -1.50 10.95
CA ALA A 59 9.02 -2.79 10.77
C ALA A 59 7.68 -2.91 11.52
N ARG A 60 6.88 -1.84 11.50
CA ARG A 60 5.53 -1.80 12.09
C ARG A 60 4.47 -1.63 10.99
N PRO A 61 3.24 -2.15 11.19
CA PRO A 61 2.13 -1.87 10.29
C PRO A 61 1.85 -0.37 10.23
N VAL A 62 1.60 0.13 9.02
CA VAL A 62 1.29 1.55 8.76
C VAL A 62 -0.09 1.64 8.10
N LEU A 63 -0.98 2.45 8.64
CA LEU A 63 -2.17 2.93 7.95
C LEU A 63 -1.84 4.29 7.36
N LEU A 64 -1.68 4.37 6.04
CA LEU A 64 -1.54 5.63 5.32
C LEU A 64 -2.95 6.09 4.92
N ASN A 65 -3.41 7.17 5.54
CA ASN A 65 -4.72 7.77 5.27
C ASN A 65 -4.55 9.03 4.42
N LEU A 66 -5.28 9.07 3.30
CA LEU A 66 -5.29 10.16 2.31
C LEU A 66 -6.67 10.82 2.20
N GLY A 67 -7.64 10.36 3.00
CA GLY A 67 -9.02 10.80 2.99
C GLY A 67 -9.48 11.26 4.38
N PRO A 68 -10.79 11.18 4.66
CA PRO A 68 -11.33 11.49 5.98
C PRO A 68 -10.71 10.61 7.09
N PRO A 69 -10.69 11.08 8.35
CA PRO A 69 -10.17 10.29 9.48
C PRO A 69 -10.89 8.95 9.64
N LEU A 70 -10.12 7.91 10.01
CA LEU A 70 -10.61 6.55 10.26
C LEU A 70 -10.48 6.21 11.75
N ASP A 71 -11.49 5.58 12.35
CA ASP A 71 -11.40 5.12 13.74
C ASP A 71 -10.63 3.80 13.84
N VAL A 72 -9.42 3.90 14.38
CA VAL A 72 -8.53 2.77 14.65
C VAL A 72 -8.00 2.79 16.08
N SER A 73 -8.73 3.45 16.98
CA SER A 73 -8.37 3.64 18.39
C SER A 73 -7.95 2.33 19.08
N GLY A 74 -8.65 1.23 18.82
CA GLY A 74 -8.34 -0.11 19.36
C GLY A 74 -6.97 -0.68 18.95
N TRP A 75 -6.25 -0.08 17.99
CA TRP A 75 -4.95 -0.57 17.51
C TRP A 75 -3.81 0.42 17.68
N ALA A 76 -4.02 1.57 18.34
CA ALA A 76 -3.06 2.67 18.41
C ALA A 76 -1.64 2.24 18.84
N GLU A 77 -1.53 1.29 19.77
CA GLU A 77 -0.23 0.78 20.26
C GLU A 77 0.55 -0.02 19.21
N ARG A 78 -0.14 -0.66 18.25
CA ARG A 78 0.48 -1.57 17.26
C ARG A 78 0.46 -1.01 15.85
N LEU A 79 -0.48 -0.13 15.52
CA LEU A 79 -0.62 0.52 14.23
C LEU A 79 -0.01 1.92 14.25
N ARG A 80 0.79 2.25 13.23
CA ARG A 80 1.19 3.65 12.97
C ARG A 80 0.20 4.25 11.99
N VAL A 81 -0.49 5.31 12.38
CA VAL A 81 -1.39 6.05 11.48
C VAL A 81 -0.64 7.25 10.92
N ILE A 82 -0.69 7.41 9.60
CA ILE A 82 -0.03 8.50 8.88
C ILE A 82 -1.10 9.21 8.05
N GLU A 83 -1.49 10.38 8.51
CA GLU A 83 -2.35 11.31 7.76
C GLU A 83 -1.48 12.04 6.74
N ALA A 84 -1.83 11.94 5.46
CA ALA A 84 -1.05 12.54 4.39
C ALA A 84 -1.92 12.94 3.20
N HIS A 85 -1.32 13.67 2.28
CA HIS A 85 -1.91 14.00 0.99
C HIS A 85 -0.95 13.56 -0.11
N TYR A 86 -1.50 13.06 -1.21
CA TYR A 86 -0.73 12.71 -2.41
C TYR A 86 -1.58 12.93 -3.65
N THR A 87 -1.13 13.80 -4.54
CA THR A 87 -1.81 14.14 -5.80
C THR A 87 -1.07 13.62 -7.03
N GLY A 88 -0.03 12.80 -6.83
CA GLY A 88 0.76 12.22 -7.90
C GLY A 88 0.09 10.99 -8.51
N VAL A 89 0.81 10.36 -9.44
CA VAL A 89 0.35 9.16 -10.13
C VAL A 89 0.55 7.94 -9.24
N TRP A 90 -0.45 7.05 -9.22
CA TRP A 90 -0.32 5.70 -8.68
C TRP A 90 0.03 4.76 -9.81
N GLU A 91 1.29 4.36 -9.88
CA GLU A 91 1.79 3.45 -10.90
C GLU A 91 2.35 2.19 -10.23
N LEU A 92 1.82 1.04 -10.64
CA LEU A 92 2.25 -0.25 -10.13
C LEU A 92 3.08 -0.97 -11.19
N PRO A 93 4.13 -1.71 -10.78
CA PRO A 93 4.85 -2.59 -11.69
C PRO A 93 3.88 -3.52 -12.44
N VAL A 94 4.09 -3.67 -13.75
CA VAL A 94 3.29 -4.52 -14.65
C VAL A 94 1.86 -4.02 -14.93
N LEU A 95 1.14 -3.51 -13.93
CA LEU A 95 -0.25 -3.05 -14.09
C LEU A 95 -0.36 -1.60 -14.62
N GLY A 96 0.70 -0.80 -14.46
CA GLY A 96 0.70 0.59 -14.86
C GLY A 96 -0.14 1.45 -13.91
N ARG A 97 -0.81 2.46 -14.47
CA ARG A 97 -1.56 3.44 -13.68
C ARG A 97 -2.84 2.82 -13.10
N VAL A 98 -3.07 3.07 -11.82
CA VAL A 98 -4.26 2.65 -11.07
C VAL A 98 -4.93 3.85 -10.40
N ALA A 99 -6.16 3.67 -9.92
CA ALA A 99 -6.85 4.69 -9.14
C ALA A 99 -6.07 5.00 -7.84
N ALA A 100 -6.21 6.22 -7.35
CA ALA A 100 -5.67 6.58 -6.04
C ALA A 100 -6.59 6.03 -4.94
N PRO A 101 -6.10 5.24 -3.98
CA PRO A 101 -6.88 4.85 -2.82
C PRO A 101 -7.06 6.02 -1.85
N ALA A 102 -8.14 6.01 -1.08
CA ALA A 102 -8.34 6.96 0.02
C ALA A 102 -7.53 6.57 1.26
N ALA A 103 -7.27 5.29 1.49
CA ALA A 103 -6.42 4.81 2.57
C ALA A 103 -5.84 3.44 2.25
N VAL A 104 -4.67 3.11 2.80
CA VAL A 104 -4.03 1.80 2.64
C VAL A 104 -3.44 1.30 3.95
N LEU A 105 -3.72 0.04 4.29
CA LEU A 105 -3.04 -0.67 5.37
C LEU A 105 -1.83 -1.40 4.80
N ILE A 106 -0.64 -1.00 5.23
CA ILE A 106 0.64 -1.56 4.81
C ILE A 106 1.18 -2.45 5.93
N ARG A 107 1.50 -3.70 5.59
CA ARG A 107 2.12 -4.68 6.49
C ARG A 107 3.57 -4.29 6.80
N PRO A 108 4.17 -4.85 7.87
CA PRO A 108 5.60 -4.66 8.17
C PRO A 108 6.56 -5.02 7.03
N ASP A 109 6.16 -5.94 6.15
CA ASP A 109 6.92 -6.35 4.96
C ASP A 109 6.71 -5.44 3.72
N GLY A 110 5.90 -4.38 3.86
CA GLY A 110 5.61 -3.42 2.80
C GLY A 110 4.49 -3.83 1.83
N HIS A 111 3.83 -4.97 2.02
CA HIS A 111 2.67 -5.35 1.20
C HIS A 111 1.37 -4.77 1.74
N VAL A 112 0.46 -4.44 0.85
CA VAL A 112 -0.82 -3.84 1.19
C VAL A 112 -1.82 -4.94 1.60
N ALA A 113 -2.34 -4.81 2.82
CA ALA A 113 -3.27 -5.75 3.45
C ALA A 113 -4.74 -5.33 3.30
N TRP A 114 -4.99 -4.05 3.06
CA TRP A 114 -6.32 -3.48 2.85
C TRP A 114 -6.21 -2.16 2.12
N VAL A 115 -7.25 -1.84 1.34
CA VAL A 115 -7.38 -0.59 0.61
C VAL A 115 -8.78 -0.04 0.83
N GLY A 116 -8.85 1.21 1.29
CA GLY A 116 -10.10 1.97 1.43
C GLY A 116 -10.30 2.91 0.25
N ASP A 117 -11.51 2.94 -0.28
CA ASP A 117 -11.94 3.82 -1.37
C ASP A 117 -13.07 4.75 -0.87
N GLY A 118 -12.74 5.57 0.13
CA GLY A 118 -13.68 6.50 0.77
C GLY A 118 -14.62 5.87 1.82
N THR A 119 -14.47 4.58 2.10
CA THR A 119 -15.19 3.88 3.18
C THR A 119 -14.22 3.09 4.06
N ASP A 120 -14.64 2.76 5.29
CA ASP A 120 -13.91 1.92 6.24
C ASP A 120 -14.31 0.43 6.15
N ALA A 121 -15.05 0.05 5.10
CA ALA A 121 -15.54 -1.30 4.90
C ALA A 121 -14.36 -2.31 4.90
N GLY A 122 -14.45 -3.31 5.78
CA GLY A 122 -13.43 -4.34 5.95
C GLY A 122 -12.14 -3.89 6.68
N LEU A 123 -12.03 -2.62 7.08
CA LEU A 123 -10.84 -2.12 7.79
C LEU A 123 -10.63 -2.87 9.11
N ARG A 124 -11.70 -3.03 9.90
CA ARG A 124 -11.67 -3.74 11.18
C ARG A 124 -11.20 -5.19 11.03
N ASP A 125 -11.68 -5.89 10.01
CA ASP A 125 -11.32 -7.28 9.75
C ASP A 125 -9.85 -7.38 9.33
N ALA A 126 -9.40 -6.47 8.47
CA ALA A 126 -8.00 -6.39 8.05
C ALA A 126 -7.07 -6.07 9.23
N LEU A 127 -7.41 -5.11 10.08
CA LEU A 127 -6.65 -4.78 11.29
C LEU A 127 -6.60 -5.97 12.24
N THR A 128 -7.72 -6.65 12.46
CA THR A 128 -7.77 -7.86 13.30
C THR A 128 -6.88 -8.96 12.75
N ARG A 129 -6.90 -9.19 11.43
CA ARG A 129 -6.11 -10.22 10.75
C ARG A 129 -4.61 -9.94 10.76
N TRP A 130 -4.20 -8.69 10.52
CA TRP A 130 -2.80 -8.34 10.24
C TRP A 130 -2.08 -7.62 11.38
N VAL A 131 -2.83 -6.99 12.29
CA VAL A 131 -2.31 -6.27 13.46
C VAL A 131 -2.68 -6.99 14.77
N GLY A 132 -3.72 -7.82 14.74
CA GLY A 132 -4.26 -8.61 15.87
C GLY A 132 -5.52 -7.99 16.48
N SER A 133 -6.12 -8.63 17.48
CA SER A 133 -7.35 -8.14 18.14
C SER A 133 -7.18 -6.74 18.73
N PRO A 134 -8.20 -5.86 18.73
CA PRO A 134 -8.09 -4.54 19.34
C PRO A 134 -7.82 -4.64 20.86
N ALA A 135 -7.15 -3.63 21.41
CA ALA A 135 -7.06 -3.45 22.85
C ALA A 135 -8.46 -3.23 23.45
N ALA A 136 -8.63 -3.68 24.69
CA ALA A 136 -9.87 -3.52 25.46
C ALA A 136 -10.04 -2.08 25.97
#